data_AF-A0A6G3WU83-F1
#
_entry.id   AF-A0A6G3WU83-F1
#
_cell.length_a   1.000
_cell.length_b   1.000
_cell.length_c   1.000
_cell.angle_alpha   90.00
_cell.angle_beta   90.00
_cell.angle_gamma   90.00
#
_symmetry.space_group_name_H-M   'P 1'
#
loop_
_entity.id
_entity.type
_entity.pdbx_description
1 polymer ?
#
loop_
_entity_poly.entity_id
_entity_poly.type
_entity_poly.pdbx_seq_one_letter_code
_entity_poly.pdbx_strand_id
1 'polypeptide(L)' 'ANIMARQNRDLLGRMVRHLIDAGVRQFLDLGSGLPVMGHVHEIARDSGRTCRVVYVDNEPATIAHSGLLLRGV' A
#
# COMPACT_ATOMS: atom_id res chain seq x y z
N ALA A 1 19.83 3.37 3.00
CA ALA A 1 18.57 2.62 3.20
C ALA A 1 18.91 1.13 3.38
N ASN A 2 18.39 0.50 4.44
CA ASN A 2 18.61 -0.91 4.74
C ASN A 2 18.13 -1.79 3.56
N ILE A 3 18.99 -2.67 3.03
CA ILE A 3 18.68 -3.54 1.87
C ILE A 3 17.41 -4.36 2.11
N MET A 4 17.22 -4.85 3.34
CA MET A 4 16.04 -5.63 3.72
C MET A 4 14.74 -4.82 3.59
N ALA A 5 14.77 -3.55 3.98
CA ALA A 5 13.60 -2.68 3.88
C ALA A 5 13.19 -2.44 2.40
N ARG A 6 14.17 -2.33 1.49
CA ARG A 6 13.92 -2.19 0.05
C ARG A 6 13.34 -3.47 -0.53
N GLN A 7 13.96 -4.61 -0.22
CA GLN A 7 13.48 -5.92 -0.70
C GLN A 7 12.07 -6.24 -0.21
N ASN A 8 11.73 -5.89 1.04
CA ASN A 8 10.38 -6.04 1.58
C ASN A 8 9.36 -5.19 0.80
N ARG A 9 9.73 -3.94 0.45
CA ARG A 9 8.88 -3.05 -0.36
C ARG A 9 8.68 -3.59 -1.78
N ASP A 10 9.74 -4.07 -2.41
CA ASP A 10 9.66 -4.67 -3.74
C ASP A 10 8.79 -5.94 -3.73
N LEU A 11 8.88 -6.74 -2.67
CA LEU A 11 8.05 -7.93 -2.49
C LEU A 11 6.57 -7.57 -2.35
N LEU A 12 6.23 -6.61 -1.49
CA LEU A 12 4.85 -6.10 -1.36
C LEU A 12 4.29 -5.71 -2.73
N GLY A 13 5.06 -4.95 -3.51
CA GLY A 13 4.65 -4.54 -4.84
C GLY A 13 4.36 -5.71 -5.79
N ARG A 14 5.17 -6.78 -5.75
CA ARG A 14 4.92 -8.00 -6.56
C ARG A 14 3.67 -8.75 -6.09
N MET A 15 3.49 -8.89 -4.78
CA MET A 15 2.33 -9.58 -4.20
C MET A 15 1.02 -8.87 -4.55
N VAL A 16 0.97 -7.54 -4.40
CA VAL A 16 -0.24 -6.76 -4.72
C VAL A 16 -0.62 -6.89 -6.19
N ARG A 17 0.34 -6.76 -7.12
CA ARG A 17 0.08 -6.96 -8.56
C ARG A 17 -0.50 -8.33 -8.86
N HIS A 18 0.14 -9.38 -8.30
CA HIS A 18 -0.34 -10.74 -8.48
C HIS A 18 -1.78 -10.94 -7.97
N LEU A 19 -2.11 -10.39 -6.79
CA LEU A 19 -3.46 -10.48 -6.23
C LEU A 19 -4.49 -9.72 -7.06
N ILE A 20 -4.14 -8.56 -7.61
CA ILE A 20 -4.99 -7.81 -8.53
C ILE A 20 -5.27 -8.64 -9.79
N ASP A 21 -4.23 -9.24 -10.38
CA ASP A 21 -4.38 -10.10 -11.57
C ASP A 21 -5.26 -11.32 -11.27
N ALA A 22 -5.18 -11.84 -10.04
CA ALA A 22 -6.03 -12.93 -9.54
C ALA A 22 -7.47 -12.52 -9.20
N GLY A 23 -7.85 -11.25 -9.39
CA GLY A 23 -9.22 -10.78 -9.18
C GLY A 23 -9.51 -10.16 -7.81
N VAL A 24 -8.52 -10.03 -6.92
CA VAL A 24 -8.69 -9.36 -5.63
C VAL A 24 -8.91 -7.86 -5.82
N ARG A 25 -9.93 -7.30 -5.18
CA ARG A 25 -10.31 -5.87 -5.28
C ARG A 25 -10.43 -5.15 -3.93
N GLN A 26 -10.26 -5.88 -2.83
CA GLN A 26 -10.36 -5.33 -1.48
C GLN A 26 -9.13 -5.76 -0.69
N PHE A 27 -8.44 -4.79 -0.12
CA PHE A 27 -7.21 -5.00 0.62
C PHE A 27 -7.33 -4.41 2.02
N LEU A 28 -6.75 -5.11 2.98
CA LEU A 28 -6.53 -4.64 4.34
C LEU A 28 -5.02 -4.68 4.58
N ASP A 29 -4.40 -3.52 4.71
CA ASP A 29 -2.97 -3.38 4.97
C ASP A 29 -2.74 -3.08 6.46
N LEU A 30 -2.08 -4.02 7.14
CA LEU A 30 -1.84 -3.97 8.58
C LEU A 30 -0.38 -3.61 8.84
N GLY A 31 -0.15 -2.47 9.49
CA GLY A 31 1.19 -1.89 9.64
C GLY A 31 1.64 -1.16 8.38
N SER A 32 0.77 -0.30 7.85
CA SER A 32 1.02 0.43 6.59
C SER A 32 2.27 1.31 6.64
N GLY A 33 2.63 1.78 7.84
CA GLY A 33 3.75 2.67 8.09
C GLY A 33 3.58 4.04 7.44
N LEU A 34 4.63 4.86 7.55
CA LEU A 34 4.65 6.18 6.94
C LEU A 34 4.41 6.12 5.42
N PRO A 35 3.80 7.16 4.84
CA PRO A 35 3.55 7.21 3.42
C PRO A 35 4.86 7.33 2.62
N VAL A 36 5.39 6.19 2.20
CA VAL A 36 6.51 6.05 1.24
C VAL A 36 5.98 5.46 -0.07
N MET A 37 6.53 5.83 -1.23
CA MET A 37 6.04 5.32 -2.53
C MET A 37 5.85 3.79 -2.57
N GLY A 38 4.83 3.35 -3.31
CA GLY A 38 4.52 1.94 -3.54
C GLY A 38 3.42 1.40 -2.63
N HIS A 39 2.40 2.20 -2.33
CA HIS A 39 1.23 1.75 -1.60
C HIS A 39 0.29 0.92 -2.48
N VAL A 40 -0.53 0.08 -1.84
CA VAL A 40 -1.47 -0.83 -2.51
C VAL A 40 -2.39 -0.07 -3.47
N HIS A 41 -2.87 1.12 -3.07
CA HIS A 41 -3.77 1.93 -3.89
C HIS A 41 -3.08 2.51 -5.14
N GLU A 42 -1.81 2.88 -5.04
CA GLU A 42 -1.01 3.38 -6.17
C GLU A 42 -0.81 2.27 -7.20
N ILE A 43 -0.44 1.07 -6.73
CA ILE A 43 -0.26 -0.11 -7.59
C ILE A 43 -1.59 -0.50 -8.25
N ALA A 44 -2.69 -0.44 -7.52
CA ALA A 44 -4.03 -0.69 -8.07
C ALA A 44 -4.38 0.31 -9.17
N ARG A 45 -4.15 1.60 -8.94
CA ARG A 45 -4.37 2.65 -9.92
C ARG A 45 -3.53 2.44 -11.18
N ASP A 46 -2.25 2.12 -11.02
CA ASP A 46 -1.33 1.86 -12.14
C ASP A 46 -1.73 0.62 -12.96
N SER A 47 -2.40 -0.36 -12.34
CA SER A 47 -2.96 -1.52 -13.04
C SER A 47 -4.24 -1.23 -13.84
N GLY A 48 -4.81 -0.02 -13.72
CA GLY A 48 -6.08 0.35 -14.34
C GLY A 48 -7.30 -0.34 -13.72
N ARG A 49 -7.17 -0.90 -12.52
CA ARG A 49 -8.25 -1.59 -11.79
C ARG A 49 -8.66 -0.79 -10.56
N THR A 50 -9.96 -0.63 -10.35
CA THR A 50 -10.49 -0.05 -9.11
C THR A 50 -10.37 -1.06 -7.97
N CYS A 51 -9.59 -0.72 -6.95
CA CYS A 51 -9.49 -1.49 -5.71
C CYS A 51 -9.81 -0.59 -4.52
N ARG A 52 -10.33 -1.18 -3.45
CA ARG A 52 -10.54 -0.51 -2.16
C ARG A 52 -9.47 -0.99 -1.19
N VAL A 53 -8.88 -0.07 -0.45
CA VAL A 53 -7.82 -0.38 0.51
C VAL A 53 -8.16 0.28 1.84
N VAL A 54 -8.07 -0.49 2.91
CA VAL A 54 -8.05 0.03 4.28
C VAL A 54 -6.63 -0.10 4.81
N TYR A 55 -6.08 1.02 5.29
CA TYR A 55 -4.78 1.05 5.95
C TYR A 55 -5.00 1.10 7.46
N VAL A 56 -4.28 0.26 8.19
CA VAL A 56 -4.32 0.19 9.65
C VAL A 56 -2.90 0.35 10.17
N ASP A 57 -2.72 1.26 11.11
CA ASP A 57 -1.47 1.44 11.84
C ASP A 57 -1.77 1.86 13.28
N ASN A 58 -0.84 1.60 14.20
CA ASN A 58 -0.94 2.01 15.60
C ASN A 58 0.01 3.16 15.95
N GLU A 59 0.92 3.52 15.04
CA GLU A 59 1.95 4.51 15.29
C GLU A 59 1.37 5.93 15.05
N PRO A 60 1.41 6.83 16.06
CA PRO A 60 0.77 8.14 15.97
C PRO A 60 1.24 9.02 14.80
N ALA A 61 2.53 9.00 14.45
CA ALA A 61 3.04 9.79 13.34
C ALA A 61 2.49 9.32 11.99
N THR A 62 2.30 8.01 11.82
CA THR A 62 1.69 7.37 10.66
C THR A 62 0.21 7.77 10.55
N ILE A 63 -0.52 7.73 11.65
CA ILE A 63 -1.92 8.18 11.70
C ILE A 63 -2.01 9.67 11.34
N ALA A 64 -1.13 10.52 11.88
CA ALA A 64 -1.09 11.95 11.56
C ALA A 64 -0.78 12.22 10.07
N HIS A 65 0.04 11.37 9.43
CA HIS A 65 0.38 11.46 8.02
C HIS A 65 -0.62 10.76 7.07
N SER A 66 -1.58 10.00 7.60
CA SER A 66 -2.56 9.24 6.80
C SER A 66 -3.37 10.11 5.83
N GLY A 67 -3.61 11.39 6.17
CA GLY A 67 -4.28 12.33 5.29
C GLY A 67 -3.48 12.66 4.00
N LEU A 68 -2.17 12.44 3.98
CA LEU A 68 -1.37 12.52 2.75
C LEU A 68 -1.51 11.25 1.91
N LEU A 69 -1.61 10.09 2.56
CA LEU A 69 -1.81 8.79 1.92
C LEU A 69 -3.19 8.69 1.22
N LEU A 70 -4.23 9.23 1.85
CA LEU A 70 -5.61 9.11 1.39
C LEU A 70 -6.04 10.24 0.44
N ARG A 71 -5.15 11.19 0.13
CA ARG A 71 -5.48 12.31 -0.76
C ARG A 71 -5.51 11.85 -2.22
N GLY A 72 -6.70 11.80 -2.80
CA GLY A 72 -6.91 11.42 -4.21
C GLY A 72 -7.12 9.93 -4.46
N VAL A 73 -7.46 9.18 -3.41
CA VAL A 73 -7.94 7.78 -3.46
C VAL A 73 -9.46 7.75 -3.51
#